data_AF-A0A428IZF9-F1
#
_entry.id   AF-A0A428IZF9-F1
#
_cell.length_a   1.000
_cell.length_b   1.000
_cell.length_c   1.000
_cell.angle_alpha   90.00
_cell.angle_beta   90.00
_cell.angle_gamma   90.00
#
_symmetry.space_group_name_H-M   'P 1'
#
loop_
_entity.id
_entity.type
_entity.pdbx_description
1 polymer ?
#
loop_
_entity_poly.entity_id
_entity_poly.type
_entity_poly.pdbx_seq_one_letter_code
_entity_poly.pdbx_strand_id
1 'polypeptide(L)'
;MKEQLHQLLELANVSSVYIVDDAIGDGSVTYEHFIGLIRKVEVTSGLEVLNSLDEGLDFEDNAPALDEYSAGLWEAAAPDKQLHYVRKLCELTPSGEDEDLATNLDIARVLQQLREDEHLKKPELVSLSPVEWDAQRDEIASKVPTGKRALVLFDQRLERSGERFAVTRGIDLVKEIVSSPHKLVFLTGILTYTVTEEGQELDERATLIADKDLDASNLFVLTKKRLEELPHFVDGIKKLLLNEPCEQIKVQAISLGESALQSTKAKLLSLDTYDFNRTVLQSSSTEGIWAPETLFRIIDIIYKDEIKELLLQRNLIPELNKLLVQATELSQIPVPVTAVEAYTKRYSLRRQEIYASANLVNGLFKPIENGDIFEVTDGTGKGLYVLLAQPCDLMIRSNGSRSAEVGHLLKIRTTSKQDLEALLTEQLQKASIKKLHDFNFWKTRGVIEYIADDPQTIGLVSLTKAHVTNLDVLDLAMFSSTGEVALDVSAALPAALHVGLAKRFDKLKGLHEKIHQHVGECQLALRAVPGTLPKELIQGLLPKLSLNDKLGKTMLTGSLFSFGLRRVKALREPYAKNLLDKYTRHLSRTGDLHDFAD
;
A
#
# COMPACT_ATOMS: atom_id res chain seq x y z
N MET A 1 15.33 24.12 2.64
CA MET A 1 13.89 23.92 2.95
C MET A 1 13.06 25.13 2.55
N LYS A 2 13.52 26.35 2.86
CA LYS A 2 12.82 27.59 2.51
C LYS A 2 12.65 27.81 0.99
N GLU A 3 13.69 27.52 0.21
CA GLU A 3 13.63 27.51 -1.26
C GLU A 3 12.58 26.51 -1.79
N GLN A 4 12.53 25.30 -1.23
CA GLN A 4 11.54 24.29 -1.61
C GLN A 4 10.11 24.75 -1.31
N LEU A 5 9.89 25.39 -0.15
CA LEU A 5 8.59 25.97 0.19
C LEU A 5 8.18 27.05 -0.79
N HIS A 6 9.09 27.97 -1.15
CA HIS A 6 8.83 29.01 -2.14
C HIS A 6 8.45 28.40 -3.50
N GLN A 7 9.22 27.42 -3.99
CA GLN A 7 8.91 26.72 -5.24
C GLN A 7 7.53 26.03 -5.21
N LEU A 8 7.18 25.39 -4.09
CA LEU A 8 5.87 24.76 -3.91
C LEU A 8 4.73 25.79 -4.01
N LEU A 9 4.86 26.91 -3.31
CA LEU A 9 3.86 27.98 -3.30
C LEU A 9 3.74 28.64 -4.69
N GLU A 10 4.86 28.91 -5.36
CA GLU A 10 4.85 29.47 -6.72
C GLU A 10 4.15 28.55 -7.73
N LEU A 11 4.50 27.26 -7.75
CA LEU A 11 3.87 26.26 -8.64
C LEU A 11 2.37 26.10 -8.37
N ALA A 12 1.97 26.17 -7.09
CA ALA A 12 0.57 26.16 -6.70
C ALA A 12 -0.15 27.49 -6.91
N ASN A 13 0.53 28.51 -7.44
CA ASN A 13 0.01 29.87 -7.64
C ASN A 13 -0.47 30.54 -6.34
N VAL A 14 0.17 30.24 -5.21
CA VAL A 14 -0.14 30.84 -3.92
C VAL A 14 0.62 32.16 -3.75
N SER A 15 -0.11 33.26 -3.50
CA SER A 15 0.45 34.60 -3.30
C SER A 15 0.55 35.03 -1.83
N SER A 16 -0.16 34.35 -0.94
CA SER A 16 -0.15 34.64 0.50
C SER A 16 -0.52 33.40 1.29
N VAL A 17 0.01 33.30 2.51
CA VAL A 17 -0.23 32.21 3.45
C VAL A 17 -0.71 32.81 4.75
N TYR A 18 -1.88 32.38 5.21
CA TYR A 18 -2.51 32.81 6.45
C TYR A 18 -2.52 31.66 7.44
N ILE A 19 -2.12 31.95 8.68
CA ILE A 19 -2.33 31.04 9.81
C ILE A 19 -3.32 31.70 10.75
N VAL A 20 -4.43 31.01 10.98
CA VAL A 20 -5.52 31.47 11.85
C VAL A 20 -5.54 30.60 13.09
N ASP A 21 -5.15 31.19 14.21
CA ASP A 21 -4.96 30.48 15.48
C ASP A 21 -5.36 31.42 16.62
N ASP A 22 -6.05 30.89 17.63
CA ASP A 22 -6.61 31.67 18.74
C ASP A 22 -5.56 32.09 19.78
N ALA A 23 -4.35 31.57 19.68
CA ALA A 23 -3.26 31.86 20.59
C ALA A 23 -2.14 32.73 19.99
N ILE A 24 -2.21 33.07 18.69
CA ILE A 24 -1.23 33.96 18.06
C ILE A 24 -1.64 35.43 18.28
N GLY A 25 -1.40 35.93 19.49
CA GLY A 25 -1.24 37.36 19.76
C GLY A 25 0.24 37.73 19.63
N ASP A 26 0.58 38.67 18.74
CA ASP A 26 1.89 39.29 18.42
C ASP A 26 3.17 38.42 18.28
N GLY A 27 3.14 37.13 18.60
CA GLY A 27 4.26 36.20 18.50
C GLY A 27 5.39 36.44 19.49
N SER A 28 5.26 37.38 20.44
CA SER A 28 6.28 37.63 21.44
C SER A 28 6.03 36.79 22.69
N VAL A 29 6.99 35.94 23.02
CA VAL A 29 7.03 35.34 24.37
C VAL A 29 7.30 36.49 25.32
N THR A 30 6.38 36.78 26.23
CA THR A 30 6.63 37.84 27.21
C THR A 30 7.38 37.27 28.41
N TYR A 31 8.13 38.13 29.08
CA TYR A 31 8.75 37.78 30.35
C TYR A 31 7.72 37.26 31.38
N GLU A 32 6.46 37.72 31.32
CA GLU A 32 5.40 37.26 32.23
C GLU A 32 5.05 35.78 32.03
N HIS A 33 5.07 35.30 30.78
CA HIS A 33 4.88 33.87 30.49
C HIS A 33 6.06 33.04 31.01
N PHE A 34 7.28 33.52 30.78
CA PHE A 34 8.50 32.86 31.22
C PHE A 34 8.58 32.73 32.74
N ILE A 35 8.35 33.83 33.48
CA ILE A 35 8.38 33.80 34.95
C ILE A 35 7.23 32.99 35.54
N GLY A 36 6.06 33.00 34.88
CA GLY A 36 4.92 32.16 35.26
C GLY A 36 5.26 30.66 35.21
N LEU A 37 5.94 30.22 34.16
CA LEU A 37 6.40 28.83 34.02
C LEU A 37 7.51 28.47 35.00
N ILE A 38 8.49 29.36 35.23
CA ILE A 38 9.53 29.15 36.25
C ILE A 38 8.89 28.90 37.62
N ARG A 39 7.96 29.76 38.05
CA ARG A 39 7.26 29.60 39.33
C ARG A 39 6.42 28.34 39.38
N LYS A 40 5.80 27.94 38.26
CA LYS A 40 5.05 26.70 38.17
C LYS A 40 5.96 25.47 38.33
N VAL A 41 7.11 25.44 37.67
CA VAL A 41 8.10 24.36 37.80
C VAL A 41 8.73 24.35 39.18
N GLU A 42 9.04 25.52 39.76
CA GLU A 42 9.53 25.63 41.15
C GLU A 42 8.56 24.96 42.13
N VAL A 43 7.27 25.28 42.02
CA VAL A 43 6.22 24.74 42.91
C VAL A 43 5.96 23.25 42.66
N THR A 44 6.05 22.80 41.40
CA THR A 44 5.61 21.44 41.01
C THR A 44 6.75 20.42 41.06
N SER A 45 7.97 20.84 40.72
CA SER A 45 9.13 19.96 40.45
C SER A 45 10.39 20.37 41.21
N GLY A 46 10.42 21.56 41.84
CA GLY A 46 11.53 22.03 42.68
C GLY A 46 12.67 22.72 41.93
N LEU A 47 13.48 23.50 42.67
CA LEU A 47 14.57 24.33 42.15
C LEU A 47 15.72 23.53 41.50
N GLU A 48 15.98 22.30 41.95
CA GLU A 48 17.01 21.43 41.35
C GLU A 48 16.71 21.13 39.87
N VAL A 49 15.43 21.02 39.53
CA VAL A 49 14.97 20.79 38.16
C VAL A 49 15.12 22.06 37.32
N LEU A 50 14.84 23.23 37.88
CA LEU A 50 15.10 24.52 37.22
C LEU A 50 16.60 24.74 36.95
N ASN A 51 17.47 24.38 37.91
CA ASN A 51 18.93 24.46 37.75
C ASN A 51 19.47 23.51 36.69
N SER A 52 18.69 22.49 36.29
CA SER A 52 19.05 21.57 35.21
C SER A 52 18.66 22.06 33.80
N LEU A 53 18.00 23.22 33.70
CA LEU A 53 17.53 23.77 32.41
C LEU A 53 18.68 24.04 31.43
N ASP A 54 19.84 24.52 31.88
CA ASP A 54 21.00 24.84 31.05
C ASP A 54 22.28 24.89 31.91
N GLU A 55 23.44 24.70 31.30
CA GLU A 55 24.71 24.72 32.03
C GLU A 55 25.01 26.14 32.56
N GLY A 56 25.19 26.26 33.88
CA GLY A 56 25.54 27.53 34.54
C GLY A 56 24.37 28.34 35.10
N LEU A 57 23.16 27.77 35.14
CA LEU A 57 22.01 28.35 35.85
C LEU A 57 22.07 28.03 37.35
N ASP A 58 21.78 29.03 38.18
CA ASP A 58 21.75 28.90 39.64
C ASP A 58 20.60 29.74 40.22
N PHE A 59 19.41 29.15 40.25
CA PHE A 59 18.21 29.66 40.89
C PHE A 59 18.28 29.39 42.40
N GLU A 60 18.27 30.46 43.19
CA GLU A 60 18.28 30.40 44.66
C GLU A 60 16.86 30.27 45.25
N ASP A 61 16.74 29.64 46.43
CA ASP A 61 15.49 29.43 47.18
C ASP A 61 15.03 30.71 47.91
N ASN A 62 14.73 31.75 47.13
CA ASN A 62 14.19 33.02 47.62
C ASN A 62 13.42 33.75 46.50
N ALA A 63 12.09 33.91 46.66
CA ALA A 63 11.21 34.42 45.59
C ALA A 63 11.63 35.77 44.95
N PRO A 64 12.09 36.80 45.69
CA PRO A 64 12.60 38.03 45.07
C PRO A 64 13.89 37.82 44.27
N ALA A 65 14.76 36.89 44.72
CA ALA A 65 15.99 36.56 44.01
C ALA A 65 15.71 35.72 42.76
N LEU A 66 14.70 34.85 42.80
CA LEU A 66 14.23 34.07 41.64
C LEU A 66 13.71 34.98 40.54
N ASP A 67 12.87 35.97 40.87
CA ASP A 67 12.33 36.92 39.90
C ASP A 67 13.43 37.79 39.29
N GLU A 68 14.33 38.33 40.11
CA GLU A 68 15.45 39.19 39.67
C GLU A 68 16.44 38.43 38.78
N TYR A 69 16.80 37.20 39.17
CA TYR A 69 17.66 36.33 38.37
C TYR A 69 17.00 35.92 37.05
N SER A 70 15.71 35.58 37.08
CA SER A 70 14.95 35.24 35.88
C SER A 70 14.81 36.43 34.93
N ALA A 71 14.63 37.65 35.46
CA ALA A 71 14.60 38.87 34.65
C ALA A 71 15.94 39.12 33.95
N GLY A 72 17.05 39.01 34.69
CA GLY A 72 18.39 39.15 34.13
C GLY A 72 18.72 38.07 33.09
N LEU A 73 18.29 36.83 33.34
CA LEU A 73 18.43 35.71 32.40
C LEU A 73 17.63 35.96 31.11
N TRP A 74 16.41 36.47 31.25
CA TRP A 74 15.54 36.79 30.12
C TRP A 74 16.11 37.92 29.27
N GLU A 75 16.52 39.03 29.89
CA GLU A 75 17.06 40.21 29.18
C GLU A 75 18.40 39.92 28.49
N ALA A 76 19.24 39.06 29.07
CA ALA A 76 20.53 38.69 28.50
C ALA A 76 20.43 37.62 27.39
N ALA A 77 19.33 36.88 27.32
CA ALA A 77 19.12 35.81 26.35
C ALA A 77 18.71 36.36 24.98
N ALA A 78 19.36 35.89 23.91
CA ALA A 78 18.87 36.10 22.56
C ALA A 78 17.50 35.42 22.36
N PRO A 79 16.66 35.86 21.41
CA PRO A 79 15.31 35.31 21.20
C PRO A 79 15.27 33.77 21.06
N ASP A 80 16.24 33.17 20.36
CA ASP A 80 16.34 31.71 20.24
C ASP A 80 16.59 31.02 21.59
N LYS A 81 17.33 31.68 22.50
CA LYS A 81 17.66 31.15 23.83
C LYS A 81 16.50 31.35 24.81
N GLN A 82 15.79 32.47 24.74
CA GLN A 82 14.52 32.70 25.46
C GLN A 82 13.51 31.61 25.12
N LEU A 83 13.37 31.31 23.82
CA LEU A 83 12.49 30.26 23.33
C LEU A 83 12.92 28.87 23.80
N HIS A 84 14.23 28.59 23.83
CA HIS A 84 14.77 27.34 24.36
C HIS A 84 14.39 27.12 25.82
N TYR A 85 14.50 28.17 26.66
CA TYR A 85 14.14 28.07 28.07
C TYR A 85 12.66 27.76 28.28
N VAL A 86 11.78 28.46 27.55
CA VAL A 86 10.34 28.23 27.67
C VAL A 86 9.93 26.83 27.22
N ARG A 87 10.54 26.28 26.18
CA ARG A 87 10.31 24.87 25.76
C ARG A 87 10.62 23.88 26.86
N LYS A 88 11.84 23.96 27.42
CA LYS A 88 12.25 23.05 28.48
C LYS A 88 11.35 23.19 29.70
N LEU A 89 10.91 24.40 30.03
CA LEU A 89 9.96 24.63 31.11
C LEU A 89 8.59 23.98 30.85
N CYS A 90 8.06 24.08 29.63
CA CYS A 90 6.83 23.40 29.22
C CYS A 90 6.96 21.86 29.26
N GLU A 91 8.09 21.29 28.84
CA GLU A 91 8.35 19.84 28.95
C GLU A 91 8.35 19.36 30.41
N LEU A 92 8.78 20.23 31.33
CA LEU A 92 8.85 19.96 32.78
C LEU A 92 7.53 20.22 33.51
N THR A 93 6.53 20.81 32.84
CA THR A 93 5.18 21.04 33.36
C THR A 93 4.12 20.50 32.39
N PRO A 94 3.87 19.18 32.38
CA PRO A 94 2.86 18.60 31.52
C PRO A 94 1.45 18.93 32.04
N SER A 95 0.91 20.08 31.65
CA SER A 95 -0.53 20.37 31.69
C SER A 95 -1.01 20.76 30.30
N GLY A 96 -2.28 20.44 29.97
CA GLY A 96 -2.80 20.62 28.60
C GLY A 96 -2.78 22.07 28.07
N GLU A 97 -2.69 23.07 28.96
CA GLU A 97 -2.53 24.48 28.56
C GLU A 97 -1.07 24.84 28.19
N ASP A 98 -0.08 24.10 28.71
CA ASP A 98 1.36 24.36 28.49
C ASP A 98 1.88 23.71 27.18
N GLU A 99 1.28 22.58 26.74
CA GLU A 99 1.52 21.99 25.41
C GLU A 99 1.06 22.90 24.26
N ASP A 100 -0.08 23.58 24.44
CA ASP A 100 -0.56 24.60 23.52
C ASP A 100 0.45 25.76 23.42
N LEU A 101 0.96 26.26 24.55
CA LEU A 101 1.96 27.34 24.58
C LEU A 101 3.27 26.94 23.87
N ALA A 102 3.85 25.78 24.17
CA ALA A 102 5.09 25.30 23.54
C ALA A 102 4.99 25.21 22.01
N THR A 103 3.82 24.85 21.50
CA THR A 103 3.62 24.73 20.06
C THR A 103 3.31 26.06 19.39
N ASN A 104 2.61 26.99 20.06
CA ASN A 104 2.43 28.35 19.57
C ASN A 104 3.78 29.04 19.39
N LEU A 105 4.73 28.70 20.27
CA LEU A 105 6.13 29.09 20.18
C LEU A 105 6.88 28.41 19.03
N ASP A 106 6.59 27.15 18.72
CA ASP A 106 7.08 26.47 17.51
C ASP A 106 6.52 27.08 16.23
N ILE A 107 5.23 27.41 16.21
CA ILE A 107 4.57 28.14 15.11
C ILE A 107 5.24 29.49 14.94
N ALA A 108 5.35 30.30 16.00
CA ALA A 108 6.00 31.60 15.96
C ALA A 108 7.46 31.50 15.44
N ARG A 109 8.22 30.50 15.90
CA ARG A 109 9.59 30.24 15.43
C ARG A 109 9.65 29.86 13.96
N VAL A 110 8.87 28.88 13.51
CA VAL A 110 8.86 28.47 12.10
C VAL A 110 8.43 29.65 11.23
N LEU A 111 7.41 30.39 11.65
CA LEU A 111 6.95 31.59 10.94
C LEU A 111 8.01 32.69 10.92
N GLN A 112 8.73 32.92 12.02
CA GLN A 112 9.84 33.86 12.08
C GLN A 112 10.97 33.44 11.14
N GLN A 113 11.39 32.16 11.20
CA GLN A 113 12.40 31.61 10.30
C GLN A 113 12.00 31.77 8.83
N LEU A 114 10.71 31.65 8.51
CA LEU A 114 10.18 31.84 7.16
C LEU A 114 10.12 33.33 6.77
N ARG A 115 9.78 34.24 7.69
CA ARG A 115 9.72 35.70 7.47
C ARG A 115 11.09 36.34 7.23
N GLU A 116 12.14 35.80 7.86
CA GLU A 116 13.51 36.30 7.73
C GLU A 116 14.18 35.92 6.39
N ASP A 117 13.54 35.11 5.56
CA ASP A 117 14.08 34.70 4.26
C ASP A 117 13.72 35.70 3.14
N GLU A 118 14.74 36.20 2.45
CA GLU A 118 14.56 37.15 1.35
C GLU A 118 13.75 36.59 0.17
N HIS A 119 13.77 35.28 -0.04
CA HIS A 119 13.00 34.60 -1.09
C HIS A 119 11.52 34.46 -0.74
N LEU A 120 11.15 34.44 0.55
CA LEU A 120 9.76 34.35 1.00
C LEU A 120 9.08 35.70 1.18
N LYS A 121 9.70 36.81 0.75
CA LYS A 121 9.06 38.14 0.69
C LYS A 121 7.86 38.21 -0.27
N LYS A 122 7.63 37.19 -1.11
CA LYS A 122 6.65 37.21 -2.22
C LYS A 122 5.57 36.12 -2.18
N PRO A 123 5.50 35.31 -1.13
CA PRO A 123 4.20 35.09 -0.49
C PRO A 123 4.14 35.74 0.90
N GLU A 124 3.18 36.63 1.11
CA GLU A 124 3.00 37.29 2.41
C GLU A 124 2.53 36.25 3.45
N LEU A 125 3.34 36.04 4.49
CA LEU A 125 3.04 35.12 5.59
C LEU A 125 2.43 35.90 6.76
N VAL A 126 1.12 35.78 6.92
CA VAL A 126 0.32 36.57 7.86
C VAL A 126 -0.27 35.65 8.94
N SER A 127 -0.15 36.06 10.20
CA SER A 127 -0.85 35.42 11.31
C SER A 127 -2.05 36.27 11.66
N LEU A 128 -3.21 35.65 11.84
CA LEU A 128 -4.45 36.32 12.22
C LEU A 128 -5.07 35.58 13.40
N SER A 129 -5.67 36.33 14.33
CA SER A 129 -6.65 35.76 15.24
C SER A 129 -7.92 35.38 14.48
N PRO A 130 -8.75 34.46 15.00
CA PRO A 130 -10.03 34.10 14.40
C PRO A 130 -10.98 35.29 14.20
N VAL A 131 -10.94 36.26 15.13
CA VAL A 131 -11.72 37.50 15.06
C VAL A 131 -11.24 38.40 13.91
N GLU A 132 -9.92 38.53 13.73
CA GLU A 132 -9.36 39.28 12.59
C GLU A 132 -9.65 38.60 11.26
N TRP A 133 -9.58 37.27 11.21
CA TRP A 133 -9.97 36.50 10.04
C TRP A 133 -11.42 36.78 9.64
N ASP A 134 -12.36 36.70 10.58
CA ASP A 134 -13.77 37.00 10.35
C ASP A 134 -13.99 38.41 9.76
N ALA A 135 -13.25 39.40 10.29
CA ALA A 135 -13.37 40.79 9.86
C ALA A 135 -12.74 41.04 8.47
N GLN A 136 -11.65 40.35 8.13
CA GLN A 136 -10.80 40.67 6.98
C GLN A 136 -10.92 39.69 5.81
N ARG A 137 -11.54 38.50 5.98
CA ARG A 137 -11.58 37.43 4.96
C ARG A 137 -11.99 37.93 3.57
N ASP A 138 -13.07 38.69 3.48
CA ASP A 138 -13.62 39.12 2.19
C ASP A 138 -12.71 40.19 1.53
N GLU A 139 -12.07 41.03 2.34
CA GLU A 139 -11.04 41.96 1.88
C GLU A 139 -9.80 41.22 1.38
N ILE A 140 -9.33 40.22 2.14
CA ILE A 140 -8.22 39.34 1.75
C ILE A 140 -8.53 38.70 0.40
N ALA A 141 -9.72 38.10 0.24
CA ALA A 141 -10.12 37.46 -1.00
C ALA A 141 -10.13 38.43 -2.19
N SER A 142 -10.51 39.69 -1.98
CA SER A 142 -10.52 40.73 -3.02
C SER A 142 -9.12 41.20 -3.44
N LYS A 143 -8.12 41.08 -2.57
CA LYS A 143 -6.73 41.49 -2.82
C LYS A 143 -5.91 40.40 -3.52
N VAL A 144 -6.37 39.14 -3.52
CA VAL A 144 -5.67 38.05 -4.22
C VAL A 144 -5.69 38.31 -5.73
N PRO A 145 -4.53 38.37 -6.41
CA PRO A 145 -4.47 38.63 -7.84
C PRO A 145 -5.22 37.58 -8.67
N THR A 146 -5.76 37.99 -9.82
CA THR A 146 -6.44 37.08 -10.75
C THR A 146 -5.54 35.91 -11.14
N GLY A 147 -6.03 34.68 -10.93
CA GLY A 147 -5.28 33.45 -11.21
C GLY A 147 -4.29 33.02 -10.11
N LYS A 148 -4.19 33.78 -9.02
CA LYS A 148 -3.49 33.40 -7.79
C LYS A 148 -4.48 32.97 -6.70
N ARG A 149 -3.95 32.37 -5.64
CA ARG A 149 -4.69 31.82 -4.50
C ARG A 149 -4.03 32.21 -3.19
N ALA A 150 -4.79 32.12 -2.10
CA ALA A 150 -4.29 32.24 -0.74
C ALA A 150 -4.39 30.89 -0.02
N LEU A 151 -3.32 30.47 0.64
CA LEU A 151 -3.33 29.31 1.51
C LEU A 151 -3.73 29.74 2.93
N VAL A 152 -4.65 29.03 3.56
CA VAL A 152 -5.13 29.31 4.92
C VAL A 152 -5.07 28.04 5.74
N LEU A 153 -4.38 28.10 6.87
CA LEU A 153 -4.30 27.04 7.86
C LEU A 153 -5.05 27.48 9.11
N PHE A 154 -6.12 26.77 9.46
CA PHE A 154 -6.89 27.02 10.68
C PHE A 154 -6.46 26.08 11.78
N ASP A 155 -6.32 26.58 13.01
CA ASP A 155 -6.31 25.69 14.15
C ASP A 155 -7.67 24.98 14.30
N GLN A 156 -7.64 23.71 14.71
CA GLN A 156 -8.86 22.92 14.90
C GLN A 156 -9.69 23.47 16.07
N ARG A 157 -9.04 23.92 17.15
CA ARG A 157 -9.69 24.52 18.32
C ARG A 157 -9.46 26.03 18.28
N LEU A 158 -10.53 26.80 18.49
CA LEU A 158 -10.50 28.27 18.44
C LEU A 158 -11.13 28.89 19.70
N GLU A 159 -11.28 28.08 20.74
CA GLU A 159 -12.13 28.35 21.90
C GLU A 159 -11.67 29.55 22.74
N ARG A 160 -10.42 29.99 22.59
CA ARG A 160 -9.83 31.12 23.33
C ARG A 160 -10.16 32.49 22.72
N SER A 161 -10.79 32.52 21.53
CA SER A 161 -11.01 33.76 20.77
C SER A 161 -12.46 34.23 20.76
N GLY A 162 -12.94 34.86 21.84
CA GLY A 162 -14.27 35.51 21.86
C GLY A 162 -15.47 34.54 21.82
N GLU A 163 -16.68 35.06 22.06
CA GLU A 163 -17.86 34.23 22.34
C GLU A 163 -18.29 33.31 21.18
N ARG A 164 -18.13 33.73 19.92
CA ARG A 164 -18.47 32.91 18.74
C ARG A 164 -17.61 31.65 18.68
N PHE A 165 -16.34 31.76 19.04
CA PHE A 165 -15.37 30.68 18.83
C PHE A 165 -15.29 29.69 19.99
N ALA A 166 -16.02 29.93 21.09
CA ALA A 166 -16.26 28.95 22.14
C ALA A 166 -16.91 27.65 21.63
N VAL A 167 -17.61 27.70 20.49
CA VAL A 167 -18.25 26.52 19.84
C VAL A 167 -17.82 26.31 18.40
N THR A 168 -17.26 27.33 17.75
CA THR A 168 -16.85 27.28 16.35
C THR A 168 -15.45 26.69 16.25
N ARG A 169 -15.29 25.63 15.46
CA ARG A 169 -13.99 24.99 15.21
C ARG A 169 -13.42 25.42 13.87
N GLY A 170 -12.13 25.21 13.65
CA GLY A 170 -11.48 25.55 12.37
C GLY A 170 -12.18 24.94 11.15
N ILE A 171 -12.72 23.73 11.28
CA ILE A 171 -13.48 23.08 10.21
C ILE A 171 -14.75 23.83 9.82
N ASP A 172 -15.40 24.50 10.76
CA ASP A 172 -16.59 25.29 10.48
C ASP A 172 -16.23 26.51 9.62
N LEU A 173 -15.04 27.12 9.86
CA LEU A 173 -14.51 28.19 9.01
C LEU A 173 -14.15 27.69 7.60
N VAL A 174 -13.60 26.48 7.47
CA VAL A 174 -13.39 25.85 6.16
C VAL A 174 -14.72 25.68 5.42
N LYS A 175 -15.77 25.24 6.12
CA LYS A 175 -17.11 25.10 5.54
C LYS A 175 -17.69 26.44 5.08
N GLU A 176 -17.48 27.50 5.83
CA GLU A 176 -17.89 28.85 5.45
C GLU A 176 -17.20 29.29 4.15
N ILE A 177 -15.89 29.06 4.00
CA ILE A 177 -15.15 29.35 2.77
C ILE A 177 -15.72 28.55 1.60
N VAL A 178 -15.91 27.24 1.78
CA VAL A 178 -16.41 26.35 0.71
C VAL A 178 -17.82 26.75 0.27
N SER A 179 -18.64 27.28 1.17
CA SER A 179 -19.99 27.77 0.89
C SER A 179 -20.01 29.20 0.32
N SER A 180 -18.88 29.90 0.34
CA SER A 180 -18.74 31.30 -0.10
C SER A 180 -18.42 31.40 -1.60
N PRO A 181 -18.62 32.59 -2.22
CA PRO A 181 -18.14 32.84 -3.58
C PRO A 181 -16.60 32.79 -3.71
N HIS A 182 -15.87 32.76 -2.60
CA HIS A 182 -14.41 32.75 -2.54
C HIS A 182 -13.80 31.35 -2.50
N LYS A 183 -14.58 30.26 -2.65
CA LYS A 183 -14.09 28.86 -2.62
C LYS A 183 -12.84 28.62 -3.47
N LEU A 184 -12.78 29.19 -4.68
CA LEU A 184 -11.66 28.99 -5.61
C LEU A 184 -10.42 29.85 -5.28
N VAL A 185 -10.59 30.89 -4.46
CA VAL A 185 -9.51 31.80 -4.05
C VAL A 185 -8.65 31.16 -2.97
N PHE A 186 -9.27 30.39 -2.07
CA PHE A 186 -8.59 29.81 -0.92
C PHE A 186 -8.20 28.35 -1.12
N LEU A 187 -7.04 27.98 -0.56
CA LEU A 187 -6.63 26.61 -0.26
C LEU A 187 -6.67 26.45 1.26
N THR A 188 -7.32 25.42 1.77
CA THR A 188 -7.63 25.29 3.19
C THR A 188 -7.01 24.05 3.82
N GLY A 189 -6.37 24.25 4.96
CA GLY A 189 -5.87 23.18 5.82
C GLY A 189 -6.29 23.37 7.28
N ILE A 190 -6.28 22.28 8.03
CA ILE A 190 -6.49 22.27 9.48
C ILE A 190 -5.19 21.85 10.16
N LEU A 191 -4.78 22.58 11.18
CA LEU A 191 -3.73 22.21 12.12
C LEU A 191 -4.36 21.58 13.36
N THR A 192 -3.83 20.46 13.83
CA THR A 192 -4.42 19.76 14.99
C THR A 192 -3.43 18.97 15.86
N TYR A 193 -3.75 18.84 17.14
CA TYR A 193 -3.11 17.89 18.07
C TYR A 193 -3.86 16.57 18.23
N THR A 194 -5.09 16.47 17.74
CA THR A 194 -5.87 15.22 17.86
C THR A 194 -5.12 14.05 17.23
N VAL A 195 -4.29 14.36 16.24
CA VAL A 195 -3.35 13.46 15.60
C VAL A 195 -1.93 13.79 16.03
N THR A 196 -1.21 12.79 16.54
CA THR A 196 0.18 12.90 17.00
C THR A 196 1.18 12.22 16.05
N GLU A 197 0.70 11.57 15.00
CA GLU A 197 1.48 10.88 13.99
C GLU A 197 1.02 11.30 12.59
N GLU A 198 1.97 11.67 11.73
CA GLU A 198 1.69 12.07 10.34
C GLU A 198 0.87 11.03 9.54
N GLY A 199 1.00 9.75 9.86
CA GLY A 199 0.26 8.67 9.19
C GLY A 199 -1.25 8.69 9.42
N GLN A 200 -1.73 9.37 10.46
CA GLN A 200 -3.14 9.38 10.86
C GLN A 200 -3.90 10.60 10.31
N GLU A 201 -3.21 11.57 9.69
CA GLU A 201 -3.81 12.82 9.17
C GLU A 201 -4.96 12.58 8.18
N LEU A 202 -4.80 11.58 7.29
CA LEU A 202 -5.82 11.25 6.29
C LEU A 202 -7.06 10.58 6.89
N ASP A 203 -6.89 9.84 7.99
CA ASP A 203 -8.00 9.19 8.70
C ASP A 203 -8.78 10.21 9.52
N GLU A 204 -8.08 11.16 10.17
CA GLU A 204 -8.73 12.30 10.83
C GLU A 204 -9.48 13.17 9.83
N ARG A 205 -8.87 13.45 8.66
CA ARG A 205 -9.57 14.14 7.58
C ARG A 205 -10.87 13.42 7.20
N ALA A 206 -10.84 12.10 7.03
CA ALA A 206 -12.02 11.32 6.69
C ALA A 206 -13.12 11.45 7.76
N THR A 207 -12.74 11.46 9.03
CA THR A 207 -13.66 11.66 10.15
C THR A 207 -14.28 13.06 10.14
N LEU A 208 -13.46 14.08 9.91
CA LEU A 208 -13.87 15.48 9.87
C LEU A 208 -14.86 15.80 8.73
N ILE A 209 -14.69 15.17 7.56
CA ILE A 209 -15.60 15.38 6.41
C ILE A 209 -16.88 14.53 6.49
N ALA A 210 -16.90 13.42 7.24
CA ALA A 210 -18.04 12.47 7.22
C ALA A 210 -19.39 13.12 7.60
N ASP A 211 -19.35 14.09 8.51
CA ASP A 211 -20.54 14.76 9.05
C ASP A 211 -20.73 16.19 8.53
N LYS A 212 -19.95 16.59 7.51
CA LYS A 212 -19.93 17.95 6.97
C LYS A 212 -20.06 17.87 5.44
N ASP A 213 -20.79 18.83 4.86
CA ASP A 213 -20.94 18.96 3.40
C ASP A 213 -19.64 19.49 2.77
N LEU A 214 -18.58 18.68 2.83
CA LEU A 214 -17.22 18.99 2.41
C LEU A 214 -16.65 17.86 1.57
N ASP A 215 -16.06 18.19 0.42
CA ASP A 215 -15.33 17.23 -0.39
C ASP A 215 -13.90 17.05 0.15
N ALA A 216 -13.32 15.87 -0.08
CA ALA A 216 -11.93 15.59 0.27
C ALA A 216 -10.93 16.59 -0.37
N SER A 217 -11.28 17.16 -1.53
CA SER A 217 -10.45 18.18 -2.21
C SER A 217 -10.42 19.53 -1.47
N ASN A 218 -11.40 19.81 -0.60
CA ASN A 218 -11.55 21.09 0.08
C ASN A 218 -10.79 21.17 1.41
N LEU A 219 -10.26 20.05 1.91
CA LEU A 219 -9.61 20.05 3.21
C LEU A 219 -8.41 19.11 3.20
N PHE A 220 -7.33 19.55 3.84
CA PHE A 220 -6.25 18.69 4.29
C PHE A 220 -6.02 18.90 5.79
N VAL A 221 -5.66 17.85 6.50
CA VAL A 221 -5.36 17.90 7.94
C VAL A 221 -3.85 17.74 8.11
N LEU A 222 -3.26 18.55 8.97
CA LEU A 222 -1.86 18.52 9.33
C LEU A 222 -1.74 18.43 10.85
N THR A 223 -0.94 17.48 11.35
CA THR A 223 -0.60 17.47 12.76
C THR A 223 0.25 18.70 13.11
N LYS A 224 -0.02 19.32 14.26
CA LYS A 224 0.78 20.42 14.77
C LYS A 224 2.23 20.01 15.05
N LYS A 225 2.53 18.72 15.25
CA LYS A 225 3.92 18.22 15.37
C LYS A 225 4.79 18.52 14.16
N ARG A 226 4.20 18.66 12.96
CA ARG A 226 4.97 19.05 11.76
C ARG A 226 5.63 20.42 11.91
N LEU A 227 5.15 21.27 12.83
CA LEU A 227 5.68 22.61 13.10
C LEU A 227 6.92 22.58 14.00
N GLU A 228 7.27 21.45 14.62
CA GLU A 228 8.49 21.29 15.41
C GLU A 228 9.75 21.33 14.52
N GLU A 229 9.63 20.84 13.27
CA GLU A 229 10.72 20.75 12.32
C GLU A 229 10.34 21.25 10.92
N LEU A 230 11.09 22.23 10.40
CA LEU A 230 10.83 22.85 9.10
C LEU A 230 10.69 21.85 7.92
N PRO A 231 11.51 20.79 7.77
CA PRO A 231 11.31 19.79 6.72
C PRO A 231 9.94 19.10 6.77
N HIS A 232 9.47 18.74 7.97
CA HIS A 232 8.18 18.09 8.18
C HIS A 232 7.01 19.01 7.88
N PHE A 233 7.12 20.30 8.24
CA PHE A 233 6.16 21.32 7.83
C PHE A 233 6.10 21.47 6.30
N VAL A 234 7.25 21.59 5.64
CA VAL A 234 7.31 21.74 4.18
C VAL A 234 6.74 20.52 3.45
N ASP A 235 6.98 19.29 3.95
CA ASP A 235 6.32 18.10 3.39
C ASP A 235 4.80 18.14 3.60
N GLY A 236 4.32 18.58 4.76
CA GLY A 236 2.90 18.79 5.04
C GLY A 236 2.25 19.77 4.05
N ILE A 237 2.87 20.93 3.83
CA ILE A 237 2.41 21.90 2.82
C ILE A 237 2.39 21.27 1.44
N LYS A 238 3.44 20.53 1.05
CA LYS A 238 3.47 19.81 -0.22
C LYS A 238 2.28 18.84 -0.35
N LYS A 239 1.95 18.07 0.69
CA LYS A 239 0.79 17.15 0.66
C LYS A 239 -0.53 17.90 0.55
N LEU A 240 -0.68 19.01 1.26
CA LEU A 240 -1.86 19.88 1.17
C LEU A 240 -2.04 20.42 -0.25
N LEU A 241 -0.98 20.95 -0.87
CA LEU A 241 -1.02 21.47 -2.24
C LEU A 241 -1.28 20.37 -3.29
N LEU A 242 -0.79 19.15 -3.04
CA LEU A 242 -1.09 17.98 -3.87
C LEU A 242 -2.52 17.48 -3.73
N ASN A 243 -3.20 17.79 -2.63
CA ASN A 243 -4.51 17.22 -2.30
C ASN A 243 -5.55 17.52 -3.38
N GLU A 244 -5.76 18.79 -3.70
CA GLU A 244 -6.78 19.20 -4.67
C GLU A 244 -6.60 18.55 -6.05
N PRO A 245 -5.44 18.64 -6.74
CA PRO A 245 -5.29 18.01 -8.04
C PRO A 245 -5.41 16.48 -7.96
N CYS A 246 -4.90 15.84 -6.90
CA CYS A 246 -5.05 14.39 -6.71
C CYS A 246 -6.52 13.96 -6.54
N GLU A 247 -7.30 14.68 -5.72
CA GLU A 247 -8.72 14.40 -5.51
C GLU A 247 -9.53 14.67 -6.79
N GLN A 248 -9.22 15.74 -7.53
CA GLN A 248 -9.88 16.04 -8.81
C GLN A 248 -9.59 14.96 -9.87
N ILE A 249 -8.34 14.49 -9.99
CA ILE A 249 -7.98 13.38 -10.88
C ILE A 249 -8.78 12.13 -10.53
N LYS A 250 -8.90 11.80 -9.23
CA LYS A 250 -9.69 10.65 -8.77
C LYS A 250 -11.16 10.78 -9.14
N VAL A 251 -11.78 11.93 -8.87
CA VAL A 251 -13.19 12.19 -9.20
C VAL A 251 -13.43 12.09 -10.70
N GLN A 252 -12.57 12.69 -11.53
CA GLN A 252 -12.69 12.62 -12.98
C GLN A 252 -12.52 11.18 -13.50
N ALA A 253 -11.55 10.42 -12.97
CA ALA A 253 -11.35 9.02 -13.32
C ALA A 253 -12.55 8.14 -12.95
N ILE A 254 -13.16 8.36 -11.78
CA ILE A 254 -14.38 7.65 -11.33
C ILE A 254 -15.55 7.99 -12.26
N SER A 255 -15.83 9.27 -12.51
CA SER A 255 -16.94 9.70 -13.36
C SER A 255 -16.81 9.20 -14.81
N LEU A 256 -15.58 9.18 -15.34
CA LEU A 256 -15.27 8.58 -16.63
C LEU A 256 -15.54 7.06 -16.61
N GLY A 257 -15.10 6.37 -15.56
CA GLY A 257 -15.36 4.96 -15.32
C GLY A 257 -16.85 4.62 -15.29
N GLU A 258 -17.63 5.36 -14.50
CA GLU A 258 -19.07 5.17 -14.40
C GLU A 258 -19.77 5.39 -15.75
N SER A 259 -19.37 6.44 -16.48
CA SER A 259 -19.88 6.71 -17.82
C SER A 259 -19.60 5.55 -18.78
N ALA A 260 -18.36 5.06 -18.81
CA ALA A 260 -17.97 3.93 -19.65
C ALA A 260 -18.68 2.63 -19.26
N LEU A 261 -18.92 2.41 -17.97
CA LEU A 261 -19.67 1.26 -17.49
C LEU A 261 -21.13 1.30 -17.93
N GLN A 262 -21.78 2.48 -17.92
CA GLN A 262 -23.14 2.62 -18.45
C GLN A 262 -23.20 2.34 -19.96
N SER A 263 -22.24 2.84 -20.74
CA SER A 263 -22.12 2.50 -22.17
C SER A 263 -21.89 1.00 -22.38
N THR A 264 -21.01 0.39 -21.57
CA THR A 264 -20.71 -1.04 -21.62
C THR A 264 -21.96 -1.87 -21.34
N LYS A 265 -22.75 -1.49 -20.32
CA LYS A 265 -24.02 -2.11 -19.99
C LYS A 265 -24.99 -2.03 -21.17
N ALA A 266 -25.14 -0.87 -21.80
CA ALA A 266 -26.01 -0.70 -22.97
C ALA A 266 -25.58 -1.58 -24.14
N LYS A 267 -24.27 -1.62 -24.45
CA LYS A 267 -23.71 -2.49 -25.51
C LYS A 267 -23.90 -3.97 -25.19
N LEU A 268 -23.69 -4.40 -23.95
CA LEU A 268 -23.90 -5.80 -23.55
C LEU A 268 -25.36 -6.22 -23.67
N LEU A 269 -26.30 -5.36 -23.26
CA LEU A 269 -27.75 -5.60 -23.41
C LEU A 269 -28.21 -5.61 -24.87
N SER A 270 -27.43 -5.01 -25.77
CA SER A 270 -27.71 -5.03 -27.21
C SER A 270 -27.26 -6.31 -27.92
N LEU A 271 -26.47 -7.17 -27.26
CA LEU A 271 -26.10 -8.47 -27.83
C LEU A 271 -27.35 -9.33 -27.99
N ASP A 272 -27.70 -9.63 -29.24
CA ASP A 272 -28.85 -10.48 -29.52
C ASP A 272 -28.57 -11.95 -29.16
N THR A 273 -29.62 -12.76 -29.19
CA THR A 273 -29.52 -14.17 -28.82
C THR A 273 -28.59 -14.97 -29.73
N TYR A 274 -28.45 -14.59 -31.00
CA TYR A 274 -27.57 -15.28 -31.95
C TYR A 274 -26.11 -15.00 -31.64
N ASP A 275 -25.75 -13.74 -31.45
CA ASP A 275 -24.40 -13.31 -31.10
C ASP A 275 -24.00 -13.83 -29.72
N PHE A 276 -24.90 -13.76 -28.74
CA PHE A 276 -24.66 -14.31 -27.41
C PHE A 276 -24.41 -15.83 -27.46
N ASN A 277 -25.29 -16.58 -28.13
CA ASN A 277 -25.15 -18.02 -28.25
C ASN A 277 -23.83 -18.41 -28.94
N ARG A 278 -23.48 -17.76 -30.06
CA ARG A 278 -22.27 -18.10 -30.81
C ARG A 278 -20.99 -17.67 -30.08
N THR A 279 -20.95 -16.44 -29.58
CA THR A 279 -19.74 -15.80 -29.04
C THR A 279 -19.46 -16.21 -27.61
N VAL A 280 -20.49 -16.49 -26.80
CA VAL A 280 -20.34 -16.84 -25.39
C VAL A 280 -20.54 -18.33 -25.17
N LEU A 281 -21.70 -18.89 -25.54
CA LEU A 281 -22.03 -20.27 -25.16
C LEU A 281 -21.27 -21.30 -25.99
N GLN A 282 -21.35 -21.21 -27.32
CA GLN A 282 -20.76 -22.20 -28.23
C GLN A 282 -19.23 -22.17 -28.22
N SER A 283 -18.63 -20.98 -28.27
CA SER A 283 -17.17 -20.81 -28.21
C SER A 283 -16.60 -21.39 -26.91
N SER A 284 -17.16 -21.00 -25.76
CA SER A 284 -16.70 -21.44 -24.44
C SER A 284 -16.91 -22.95 -24.26
N SER A 285 -18.05 -23.48 -24.70
CA SER A 285 -18.31 -24.92 -24.69
C SER A 285 -17.34 -25.69 -25.60
N THR A 286 -16.91 -25.12 -26.71
CA THR A 286 -15.96 -25.78 -27.63
C THR A 286 -14.57 -25.79 -27.03
N GLU A 287 -14.13 -24.67 -26.46
CA GLU A 287 -12.79 -24.50 -25.90
C GLU A 287 -12.63 -25.13 -24.51
N GLY A 288 -13.73 -25.37 -23.80
CA GLY A 288 -13.74 -25.87 -22.42
C GLY A 288 -13.65 -24.77 -21.37
N ILE A 289 -13.88 -23.51 -21.76
CA ILE A 289 -13.77 -22.32 -20.91
C ILE A 289 -15.08 -22.12 -20.13
N TRP A 290 -14.97 -21.55 -18.94
CA TRP A 290 -16.15 -21.13 -18.18
C TRP A 290 -16.76 -19.90 -18.87
N ALA A 291 -18.00 -20.02 -19.37
CA ALA A 291 -18.64 -18.99 -20.20
C ALA A 291 -18.62 -17.55 -19.59
N PRO A 292 -18.76 -17.36 -18.26
CA PRO A 292 -18.53 -16.06 -17.63
C PRO A 292 -17.15 -15.44 -17.88
N GLU A 293 -16.07 -16.21 -18.05
CA GLU A 293 -14.75 -15.65 -18.41
C GLU A 293 -14.76 -15.00 -19.80
N THR A 294 -15.44 -15.62 -20.76
CA THR A 294 -15.65 -15.02 -22.08
C THR A 294 -16.47 -13.73 -21.97
N LEU A 295 -17.50 -13.70 -21.12
CA LEU A 295 -18.29 -12.49 -20.85
C LEU A 295 -17.46 -11.39 -20.20
N PHE A 296 -16.67 -11.71 -19.17
CA PHE A 296 -15.78 -10.74 -18.51
C PHE A 296 -14.76 -10.17 -19.49
N ARG A 297 -14.23 -10.99 -20.40
CA ARG A 297 -13.34 -10.52 -21.46
C ARG A 297 -14.04 -9.56 -22.43
N ILE A 298 -15.30 -9.84 -22.81
CA ILE A 298 -16.09 -8.93 -23.66
C ILE A 298 -16.34 -7.61 -22.93
N ILE A 299 -16.74 -7.67 -21.66
CA ILE A 299 -16.94 -6.49 -20.80
C ILE A 299 -15.65 -5.67 -20.73
N ASP A 300 -14.50 -6.30 -20.48
CA ASP A 300 -13.21 -5.62 -20.39
C ASP A 300 -12.83 -4.90 -21.69
N ILE A 301 -13.06 -5.53 -22.84
CA ILE A 301 -12.77 -4.95 -24.16
C ILE A 301 -13.65 -3.72 -24.36
N ILE A 302 -14.97 -3.87 -24.22
CA ILE A 302 -15.92 -2.78 -24.44
C ILE A 302 -15.63 -1.63 -23.47
N TYR A 303 -15.47 -1.93 -22.19
CA TYR A 303 -15.19 -0.93 -21.15
C TYR A 303 -13.91 -0.14 -21.44
N LYS A 304 -12.81 -0.81 -21.79
CA LYS A 304 -11.54 -0.14 -22.08
C LYS A 304 -11.61 0.76 -23.31
N ASP A 305 -12.37 0.35 -24.32
CA ASP A 305 -12.51 1.17 -25.53
C ASP A 305 -13.46 2.34 -25.31
N GLU A 306 -14.55 2.16 -24.54
CA GLU A 306 -15.44 3.25 -24.11
C GLU A 306 -14.70 4.33 -23.30
N ILE A 307 -13.81 3.93 -22.38
CA ILE A 307 -12.95 4.89 -21.66
C ILE A 307 -12.17 5.77 -22.65
N LYS A 308 -11.54 5.17 -23.66
CA LYS A 308 -10.73 5.90 -24.65
C LYS A 308 -11.61 6.80 -25.53
N GLU A 309 -12.77 6.30 -25.97
CA GLU A 309 -13.71 7.07 -26.77
C GLU A 309 -14.22 8.29 -26.00
N LEU A 310 -14.60 8.13 -24.73
CA LEU A 310 -15.06 9.23 -23.88
C LEU A 310 -13.95 10.26 -23.62
N LEU A 311 -12.70 9.83 -23.45
CA LEU A 311 -11.56 10.74 -23.32
C LEU A 311 -11.40 11.62 -24.57
N LEU A 312 -11.58 11.04 -25.77
CA LEU A 312 -11.49 11.75 -27.04
C LEU A 312 -12.69 12.70 -27.25
N GLN A 313 -13.92 12.23 -26.99
CA GLN A 313 -15.14 12.99 -27.26
C GLN A 313 -15.34 14.18 -26.32
N ARG A 314 -15.03 14.00 -25.03
CA ARG A 314 -15.25 15.04 -24.02
C ARG A 314 -14.11 16.05 -23.94
N ASN A 315 -13.07 15.89 -24.75
CA ASN A 315 -11.84 16.68 -24.68
C ASN A 315 -11.30 16.79 -23.23
N LEU A 316 -11.36 15.68 -22.47
CA LEU A 316 -10.91 15.64 -21.07
C LEU A 316 -9.39 15.53 -20.96
N ILE A 317 -8.71 15.12 -22.03
CA ILE A 317 -7.25 14.92 -22.04
C ILE A 317 -6.50 16.20 -21.64
N PRO A 318 -6.78 17.39 -22.21
CA PRO A 318 -6.11 18.63 -21.77
C PRO A 318 -6.36 18.98 -20.30
N GLU A 319 -7.59 18.79 -19.80
CA GLU A 319 -7.94 19.08 -18.40
C GLU A 319 -7.21 18.15 -17.43
N LEU A 320 -7.25 16.83 -17.69
CA LEU A 320 -6.53 15.82 -16.91
C LEU A 320 -5.02 16.06 -16.96
N ASN A 321 -4.47 16.34 -18.15
CA ASN A 321 -3.03 16.61 -18.29
C ASN A 321 -2.61 17.86 -17.52
N LYS A 322 -3.43 18.90 -17.48
CA LYS A 322 -3.15 20.09 -16.66
C LYS A 322 -3.03 19.72 -15.18
N LEU A 323 -3.96 18.93 -14.65
CA LEU A 323 -3.91 18.46 -13.26
C LEU A 323 -2.71 17.54 -13.00
N LEU A 324 -2.41 16.64 -13.93
CA LEU A 324 -1.26 15.72 -13.83
C LEU A 324 0.07 16.46 -13.85
N VAL A 325 0.23 17.45 -14.72
CA VAL A 325 1.44 18.29 -14.77
C VAL A 325 1.61 19.02 -13.44
N GLN A 326 0.56 19.70 -12.97
CA GLN A 326 0.60 20.41 -11.68
C GLN A 326 0.97 19.47 -10.52
N ALA A 327 0.32 18.31 -10.41
CA ALA A 327 0.63 17.33 -9.37
C ALA A 327 2.05 16.77 -9.49
N THR A 328 2.52 16.53 -10.72
CA THR A 328 3.87 16.00 -10.98
C THR A 328 4.94 17.00 -10.60
N GLU A 329 4.80 18.26 -11.00
CA GLU A 329 5.75 19.34 -10.69
C GLU A 329 5.87 19.54 -9.17
N LEU A 330 4.73 19.62 -8.47
CA LEU A 330 4.71 19.67 -7.00
C LEU A 330 5.36 18.42 -6.38
N SER A 331 5.06 17.23 -6.89
CA SER A 331 5.58 15.97 -6.38
C SER A 331 7.10 15.84 -6.55
N GLN A 332 7.68 16.45 -7.58
CA GLN A 332 9.10 16.34 -7.88
C GLN A 332 9.99 17.20 -6.98
N ILE A 333 9.45 18.21 -6.28
CA ILE A 333 10.23 19.01 -5.33
C ILE A 333 10.72 18.11 -4.19
N PRO A 334 12.03 17.91 -4.02
CA PRO A 334 12.56 17.00 -3.02
C PRO A 334 12.44 17.61 -1.62
N VAL A 335 11.81 16.89 -0.70
CA VAL A 335 11.77 17.24 0.72
C VAL A 335 12.35 16.05 1.50
N PRO A 336 13.50 16.20 2.18
CA PRO A 336 14.19 15.13 2.85
C PRO A 336 13.52 14.81 4.19
N VAL A 337 12.37 14.14 4.13
CA VAL A 337 11.68 13.57 5.30
C VAL A 337 11.78 12.06 5.21
N THR A 338 12.15 11.40 6.31
CA THR A 338 12.10 9.93 6.39
C THR A 338 10.66 9.50 6.16
N ALA A 339 10.41 8.78 5.08
CA ALA A 339 9.06 8.40 4.70
C ALA A 339 8.37 7.65 5.85
N VAL A 340 7.36 8.29 6.45
CA VAL A 340 6.46 7.67 7.42
C VAL A 340 5.75 6.48 6.74
N GLU A 341 5.33 5.48 7.52
CA GLU A 341 4.67 4.25 7.08
C GLU A 341 3.41 4.44 6.19
N ALA A 342 2.94 5.69 6.00
CA ALA A 342 1.74 6.10 5.26
C ALA A 342 1.60 5.59 3.79
N TYR A 343 2.62 4.93 3.24
CA TYR A 343 2.62 4.41 1.87
C TYR A 343 2.27 2.92 1.73
N THR A 344 1.79 2.23 2.78
CA THR A 344 1.49 0.78 2.73
C THR A 344 0.50 0.37 1.63
N LYS A 345 -0.50 1.21 1.32
CA LYS A 345 -1.54 0.92 0.29
C LYS A 345 -0.97 0.68 -1.12
N ARG A 346 0.18 1.27 -1.47
CA ARG A 346 0.80 1.04 -2.78
C ARG A 346 1.25 -0.41 -2.95
N TYR A 347 1.72 -1.03 -1.88
CA TYR A 347 2.19 -2.41 -1.89
C TYR A 347 1.03 -3.40 -1.94
N SER A 348 -0.08 -3.11 -1.26
CA SER A 348 -1.28 -3.94 -1.38
C SER A 348 -1.84 -3.92 -2.80
N LEU A 349 -1.89 -2.75 -3.44
CA LEU A 349 -2.31 -2.63 -4.85
C LEU A 349 -1.35 -3.38 -5.79
N ARG A 350 -0.03 -3.18 -5.61
CA ARG A 350 0.98 -3.91 -6.38
C ARG A 350 0.88 -5.43 -6.22
N ARG A 351 0.59 -5.90 -5.00
CA ARG A 351 0.37 -7.33 -4.75
C ARG A 351 -0.89 -7.86 -5.42
N GLN A 352 -1.98 -7.08 -5.45
CA GLN A 352 -3.20 -7.44 -6.17
C GLN A 352 -3.00 -7.50 -7.69
N GLU A 353 -2.11 -6.66 -8.23
CA GLU A 353 -1.70 -6.68 -9.63
C GLU A 353 -0.89 -7.95 -9.97
N ILE A 354 0.02 -8.36 -9.07
CA ILE A 354 0.90 -9.50 -9.31
C ILE A 354 0.22 -10.84 -8.99
N TYR A 355 -0.66 -10.89 -7.99
CA TYR A 355 -1.22 -12.14 -7.47
C TYR A 355 -2.75 -12.16 -7.47
N ALA A 356 -3.32 -13.34 -7.74
CA ALA A 356 -4.68 -13.70 -7.34
C ALA A 356 -4.63 -14.42 -5.98
N SER A 357 -5.53 -14.07 -5.07
CA SER A 357 -5.59 -14.66 -3.72
C SER A 357 -6.15 -16.09 -3.73
N ALA A 358 -5.85 -16.87 -2.68
CA ALA A 358 -6.42 -18.21 -2.45
C ALA A 358 -7.95 -18.21 -2.62
N ASN A 359 -8.63 -17.23 -2.01
CA ASN A 359 -10.08 -17.14 -2.05
C ASN A 359 -10.61 -16.99 -3.49
N LEU A 360 -9.94 -16.22 -4.34
CA LEU A 360 -10.36 -16.04 -5.73
C LEU A 360 -10.09 -17.29 -6.57
N VAL A 361 -8.90 -17.89 -6.45
CA VAL A 361 -8.56 -19.05 -7.30
C VAL A 361 -9.30 -20.32 -6.87
N ASN A 362 -9.40 -20.57 -5.57
CA ASN A 362 -10.05 -21.78 -5.03
C ASN A 362 -11.56 -21.62 -4.90
N GLY A 363 -12.05 -20.46 -4.47
CA GLY A 363 -13.50 -20.21 -4.30
C GLY A 363 -14.27 -20.19 -5.62
N LEU A 364 -13.61 -19.84 -6.72
CA LEU A 364 -14.17 -19.93 -8.08
C LEU A 364 -13.88 -21.28 -8.75
N PHE A 365 -13.27 -22.24 -8.04
CA PHE A 365 -12.87 -23.55 -8.58
C PHE A 365 -12.06 -23.42 -9.88
N LYS A 366 -11.17 -22.42 -9.96
CA LYS A 366 -10.42 -22.16 -11.19
C LYS A 366 -9.54 -23.36 -11.55
N PRO A 367 -9.44 -23.73 -12.83
CA PRO A 367 -8.45 -24.68 -13.30
C PRO A 367 -7.04 -24.32 -12.82
N ILE A 368 -6.15 -25.30 -12.69
CA ILE A 368 -4.75 -24.99 -12.43
C ILE A 368 -4.13 -24.27 -13.63
N GLU A 369 -3.37 -23.23 -13.37
CA GLU A 369 -2.76 -22.38 -14.41
C GLU A 369 -1.26 -22.19 -14.18
N ASN A 370 -0.57 -21.72 -15.23
CA ASN A 370 0.83 -21.36 -15.13
C ASN A 370 0.96 -20.23 -14.10
N GLY A 371 1.86 -20.40 -13.14
CA GLY A 371 2.04 -19.45 -12.04
C GLY A 371 1.23 -19.76 -10.77
N ASP A 372 0.42 -20.82 -10.74
CA ASP A 372 -0.21 -21.29 -9.51
C ASP A 372 0.85 -21.64 -8.46
N ILE A 373 0.65 -21.16 -7.23
CA ILE A 373 1.56 -21.37 -6.10
C ILE A 373 0.93 -22.35 -5.12
N PHE A 374 1.66 -23.42 -4.85
CA PHE A 374 1.32 -24.48 -3.92
C PHE A 374 2.20 -24.41 -2.67
N GLU A 375 1.59 -24.61 -1.53
CA GLU A 375 2.26 -24.89 -0.27
C GLU A 375 2.31 -26.40 -0.06
N VAL A 376 3.52 -26.94 0.07
CA VAL A 376 3.76 -28.34 0.45
C VAL A 376 3.82 -28.41 1.97
N THR A 377 2.82 -29.04 2.58
CA THR A 377 2.66 -29.13 4.04
C THR A 377 3.32 -30.39 4.62
N ASP A 378 3.45 -31.44 3.81
CA ASP A 378 4.03 -32.73 4.20
C ASP A 378 5.18 -33.19 3.30
N GLY A 379 5.91 -34.21 3.74
CA GLY A 379 7.14 -34.66 3.08
C GLY A 379 8.38 -33.91 3.55
N THR A 380 9.51 -34.15 2.87
CA THR A 380 10.80 -33.53 3.21
C THR A 380 11.01 -32.18 2.53
N GLY A 381 10.29 -31.91 1.44
CA GLY A 381 10.38 -30.68 0.66
C GLY A 381 9.35 -29.63 1.06
N LYS A 382 9.01 -29.46 2.34
CA LYS A 382 8.04 -28.45 2.78
C LYS A 382 8.37 -27.03 2.28
N GLY A 383 7.34 -26.22 2.08
CA GLY A 383 7.44 -24.81 1.67
C GLY A 383 6.65 -24.49 0.40
N LEU A 384 6.94 -23.32 -0.18
CA LEU A 384 6.23 -22.80 -1.35
C LEU A 384 6.85 -23.27 -2.66
N TYR A 385 5.99 -23.57 -3.64
CA TYR A 385 6.35 -24.02 -4.97
C TYR A 385 5.47 -23.32 -6.01
N VAL A 386 6.02 -22.98 -7.16
CA VAL A 386 5.27 -22.43 -8.29
C VAL A 386 5.18 -23.45 -9.41
N LEU A 387 3.98 -23.61 -9.99
CA LEU A 387 3.72 -24.42 -11.16
C LEU A 387 4.13 -23.66 -12.42
N LEU A 388 5.05 -24.22 -13.18
CA LEU A 388 5.44 -23.74 -14.50
C LEU A 388 5.16 -24.83 -15.53
N ALA A 389 4.29 -24.48 -16.48
CA ALA A 389 3.97 -25.30 -17.65
C ALA A 389 3.40 -24.40 -18.74
N GLN A 390 3.41 -24.87 -19.99
CA GLN A 390 2.79 -24.11 -21.08
C GLN A 390 1.27 -24.00 -20.84
N PRO A 391 0.65 -22.82 -21.01
CA PRO A 391 -0.79 -22.67 -20.77
C PRO A 391 -1.66 -23.64 -21.59
N CYS A 392 -1.27 -23.92 -22.84
CA CYS A 392 -1.96 -24.88 -23.70
C CYS A 392 -1.95 -26.31 -23.12
N ASP A 393 -0.94 -26.66 -22.33
CA ASP A 393 -0.77 -27.98 -21.71
C ASP A 393 -1.63 -28.15 -20.45
N LEU A 394 -1.92 -27.05 -19.74
CA LEU A 394 -2.73 -27.04 -18.54
C LEU A 394 -4.24 -26.97 -18.84
N MET A 395 -4.60 -26.49 -20.02
CA MET A 395 -5.99 -26.25 -20.43
C MET A 395 -6.84 -27.52 -20.40
N ILE A 396 -7.94 -27.48 -19.65
CA ILE A 396 -8.93 -28.56 -19.58
C ILE A 396 -9.98 -28.33 -20.66
N ARG A 397 -10.08 -29.28 -21.60
CA ARG A 397 -11.05 -29.22 -22.69
C ARG A 397 -12.45 -29.60 -22.22
N SER A 398 -13.45 -29.36 -23.07
CA SER A 398 -14.87 -29.66 -22.81
C SER A 398 -15.20 -31.13 -22.55
N ASN A 399 -14.27 -32.05 -22.85
CA ASN A 399 -14.37 -33.47 -22.52
C ASN A 399 -13.72 -33.81 -21.17
N GLY A 400 -13.19 -32.84 -20.42
CA GLY A 400 -12.46 -33.04 -19.17
C GLY A 400 -11.09 -33.69 -19.37
N SER A 401 -10.46 -33.56 -20.54
CA SER A 401 -9.08 -34.01 -20.80
C SER A 401 -8.15 -32.81 -20.97
N ARG A 402 -6.85 -33.05 -20.81
CA ARG A 402 -5.76 -32.13 -21.16
C ARG A 402 -4.68 -32.86 -21.97
N SER A 403 -3.79 -32.12 -22.62
CA SER A 403 -2.72 -32.68 -23.45
C SER A 403 -1.55 -33.22 -22.64
N ALA A 404 -1.18 -32.54 -21.56
CA ALA A 404 -0.04 -32.94 -20.73
C ALA A 404 -0.49 -33.69 -19.48
N GLU A 405 0.27 -34.72 -19.12
CA GLU A 405 0.11 -35.46 -17.87
C GLU A 405 1.01 -34.90 -16.74
N VAL A 406 2.03 -34.13 -17.11
CA VAL A 406 3.05 -33.63 -16.19
C VAL A 406 3.31 -32.14 -16.32
N GLY A 407 3.64 -31.50 -15.19
CA GLY A 407 4.11 -30.12 -15.10
C GLY A 407 5.28 -29.98 -14.14
N HIS A 408 5.84 -28.77 -14.01
CA HIS A 408 7.02 -28.53 -13.18
C HIS A 408 6.69 -27.69 -11.96
N LEU A 409 6.88 -28.23 -10.76
CA LEU A 409 6.89 -27.46 -9.52
C LEU A 409 8.31 -27.02 -9.18
N LEU A 410 8.53 -25.72 -9.05
CA LEU A 410 9.82 -25.13 -8.69
C LEU A 410 9.75 -24.51 -7.30
N LYS A 411 10.73 -24.83 -6.45
CA LYS A 411 10.76 -24.32 -5.07
C LYS A 411 10.99 -22.81 -5.04
N ILE A 412 10.20 -22.13 -4.21
CA ILE A 412 10.33 -20.72 -3.88
C ILE A 412 10.98 -20.61 -2.50
N ARG A 413 12.13 -19.93 -2.43
CA ARG A 413 12.76 -19.55 -1.16
C ARG A 413 12.43 -18.08 -0.88
N THR A 414 11.84 -17.81 0.27
CA THR A 414 11.64 -16.45 0.76
C THR A 414 12.94 -15.89 1.36
N THR A 415 13.18 -14.60 1.15
CA THR A 415 14.33 -13.85 1.71
C THR A 415 13.97 -12.37 1.75
N SER A 416 14.66 -11.56 2.55
CA SER A 416 14.52 -10.10 2.46
C SER A 416 15.36 -9.54 1.32
N LYS A 417 15.00 -8.35 0.80
CA LYS A 417 15.81 -7.58 -0.16
C LYS A 417 17.21 -7.29 0.38
N GLN A 418 17.31 -6.91 1.65
CA GLN A 418 18.59 -6.64 2.32
C GLN A 418 19.48 -7.89 2.37
N ASP A 419 18.94 -9.06 2.73
CA ASP A 419 19.71 -10.31 2.74
C ASP A 419 20.17 -10.70 1.33
N LEU A 420 19.34 -10.43 0.32
CA LEU A 420 19.72 -10.65 -1.07
C LEU A 420 20.85 -9.69 -1.49
N GLU A 421 20.76 -8.41 -1.16
CA GLU A 421 21.80 -7.42 -1.45
C GLU A 421 23.12 -7.76 -0.77
N ALA A 422 23.08 -8.19 0.49
CA ALA A 422 24.24 -8.68 1.23
C ALA A 422 24.86 -9.91 0.54
N LEU A 423 24.03 -10.88 0.15
CA LEU A 423 24.48 -12.09 -0.55
C LEU A 423 25.11 -11.76 -1.91
N LEU A 424 24.52 -10.85 -2.67
CA LEU A 424 25.05 -10.42 -3.96
C LEU A 424 26.38 -9.67 -3.78
N THR A 425 26.46 -8.78 -2.80
CA THR A 425 27.67 -8.01 -2.49
C THR A 425 28.81 -8.92 -2.06
N GLU A 426 28.56 -9.87 -1.15
CA GLU A 426 29.54 -10.86 -0.71
C GLU A 426 30.05 -11.70 -1.89
N GLN A 427 29.16 -12.14 -2.78
CA GLN A 427 29.55 -12.92 -3.96
C GLN A 427 30.34 -12.10 -4.98
N LEU A 428 29.99 -10.83 -5.19
CA LEU A 428 30.73 -9.93 -6.08
C LEU A 428 32.12 -9.62 -5.53
N GLN A 429 32.26 -9.41 -4.22
CA GLN A 429 33.56 -9.17 -3.56
C GLN A 429 34.48 -10.39 -3.62
N LYS A 430 33.92 -11.61 -3.58
CA LYS A 430 34.67 -12.87 -3.68
C LYS A 430 34.93 -13.31 -5.13
N ALA A 431 34.34 -12.65 -6.13
CA ALA A 431 34.52 -12.99 -7.53
C ALA A 431 35.79 -12.34 -8.10
N SER A 432 36.74 -13.15 -8.57
CA SER A 432 37.80 -12.68 -9.48
C SER A 432 37.20 -12.22 -10.81
N ILE A 433 37.89 -11.34 -11.56
CA ILE A 433 37.39 -10.78 -12.84
C ILE A 433 36.93 -11.88 -13.82
N LYS A 434 37.62 -13.03 -13.85
CA LYS A 434 37.26 -14.20 -14.67
C LYS A 434 35.90 -14.83 -14.25
N LYS A 435 35.52 -14.76 -12.97
CA LYS A 435 34.25 -15.29 -12.41
C LYS A 435 33.07 -14.33 -12.50
N LEU A 436 33.28 -13.05 -12.80
CA LEU A 436 32.18 -12.09 -13.02
C LEU A 436 31.41 -12.42 -14.31
N HIS A 437 32.08 -12.94 -15.34
CA HIS A 437 31.44 -13.43 -16.56
C HIS A 437 30.56 -14.69 -16.29
N ASP A 438 30.98 -15.49 -15.30
CA ASP A 438 30.28 -16.69 -14.83
C ASP A 438 29.29 -16.43 -13.68
N PHE A 439 28.95 -15.17 -13.41
CA PHE A 439 27.97 -14.81 -12.38
C PHE A 439 26.57 -15.34 -12.76
N ASN A 440 26.36 -16.63 -12.49
CA ASN A 440 25.22 -17.44 -12.91
C ASN A 440 24.05 -17.33 -11.92
N PHE A 441 24.10 -16.38 -10.98
CA PHE A 441 23.08 -16.22 -9.95
C PHE A 441 21.69 -16.04 -10.58
N TRP A 442 21.56 -15.10 -11.53
CA TRP A 442 20.31 -14.82 -12.24
C TRP A 442 20.00 -15.81 -13.37
N LYS A 443 21.01 -16.49 -13.92
CA LYS A 443 20.78 -17.56 -14.91
C LYS A 443 20.09 -18.79 -14.32
N THR A 444 20.13 -18.94 -13.00
CA THR A 444 19.61 -20.12 -12.27
C THR A 444 18.43 -19.80 -11.36
N ARG A 445 18.00 -18.52 -11.29
CA ARG A 445 16.95 -18.07 -10.37
C ARG A 445 15.97 -17.09 -11.03
N GLY A 446 14.69 -17.30 -10.75
CA GLY A 446 13.64 -16.30 -10.95
C GLY A 446 13.43 -15.49 -9.67
N VAL A 447 12.95 -14.25 -9.82
CA VAL A 447 12.53 -13.39 -8.70
C VAL A 447 11.05 -13.13 -8.84
N ILE A 448 10.32 -13.26 -7.73
CA ILE A 448 8.95 -12.80 -7.59
C ILE A 448 8.88 -11.84 -6.39
N GLU A 449 8.35 -10.65 -6.61
CA GLU A 449 8.28 -9.61 -5.59
C GLU A 449 6.97 -9.71 -4.79
N TYR A 450 6.92 -9.11 -3.60
CA TYR A 450 5.71 -8.98 -2.78
C TYR A 450 5.03 -10.32 -2.47
N ILE A 451 5.83 -11.37 -2.22
CA ILE A 451 5.31 -12.71 -1.96
C ILE A 451 4.61 -12.82 -0.59
N ALA A 452 5.03 -11.97 0.35
CA ALA A 452 4.44 -11.80 1.68
C ALA A 452 3.73 -10.42 1.78
N ASP A 453 3.11 -10.15 2.93
CA ASP A 453 2.36 -8.92 3.18
C ASP A 453 3.24 -7.70 3.51
N ASP A 454 4.54 -7.78 3.25
CA ASP A 454 5.52 -6.73 3.46
C ASP A 454 6.34 -6.44 2.17
N PRO A 455 6.90 -5.22 2.02
CA PRO A 455 7.61 -4.82 0.81
C PRO A 455 9.06 -5.32 0.71
N GLN A 456 9.60 -5.91 1.77
CA GLN A 456 11.00 -6.36 1.87
C GLN A 456 11.14 -7.83 1.49
N THR A 457 10.11 -8.64 1.68
CA THR A 457 10.16 -10.06 1.39
C THR A 457 9.95 -10.34 -0.10
N ILE A 458 10.90 -11.08 -0.67
CA ILE A 458 10.88 -11.55 -2.05
C ILE A 458 10.95 -13.07 -2.11
N GLY A 459 10.46 -13.65 -3.20
CA GLY A 459 10.59 -15.08 -3.51
C GLY A 459 11.66 -15.32 -4.57
N LEU A 460 12.61 -16.20 -4.27
CA LEU A 460 13.61 -16.70 -5.21
C LEU A 460 13.22 -18.10 -5.69
N VAL A 461 12.92 -18.21 -6.99
CA VAL A 461 12.51 -19.45 -7.64
C VAL A 461 13.74 -20.17 -8.20
N SER A 462 13.99 -21.40 -7.76
CA SER A 462 15.15 -22.19 -8.22
C SER A 462 14.89 -22.85 -9.57
N LEU A 463 15.45 -22.30 -10.67
CA LEU A 463 15.25 -22.81 -12.03
C LEU A 463 15.95 -24.16 -12.29
N THR A 464 16.93 -24.51 -11.47
CA THR A 464 17.70 -25.75 -11.56
C THR A 464 17.05 -26.96 -10.87
N LYS A 465 16.06 -26.72 -10.01
CA LYS A 465 15.46 -27.75 -9.14
C LYS A 465 13.96 -27.86 -9.42
N ALA A 466 13.64 -28.15 -10.67
CA ALA A 466 12.28 -28.44 -11.08
C ALA A 466 11.90 -29.88 -10.70
N HIS A 467 10.75 -30.03 -10.09
CA HIS A 467 10.15 -31.33 -9.82
C HIS A 467 9.09 -31.61 -10.87
N VAL A 468 9.24 -32.71 -11.62
CA VAL A 468 8.21 -33.20 -12.53
C VAL A 468 7.06 -33.75 -11.70
N THR A 469 5.85 -33.24 -11.94
CA THR A 469 4.67 -33.50 -11.11
C THR A 469 3.50 -33.95 -11.94
N ASN A 470 2.75 -34.90 -11.40
CA ASN A 470 1.53 -35.42 -11.99
C ASN A 470 0.41 -34.38 -11.90
N LEU A 471 -0.06 -33.92 -13.06
CA LEU A 471 -1.08 -32.90 -13.15
C LEU A 471 -2.49 -33.42 -12.78
N ASP A 472 -2.75 -34.72 -12.91
CA ASP A 472 -4.01 -35.32 -12.43
C ASP A 472 -4.14 -35.21 -10.92
N VAL A 473 -3.01 -35.29 -10.20
CA VAL A 473 -2.98 -35.08 -8.75
C VAL A 473 -3.15 -33.61 -8.42
N LEU A 474 -2.42 -32.70 -9.07
CA LEU A 474 -2.53 -31.26 -8.79
C LEU A 474 -3.93 -30.70 -9.08
N ASP A 475 -4.62 -31.26 -10.06
CA ASP A 475 -6.01 -30.90 -10.38
C ASP A 475 -6.99 -31.07 -9.23
N LEU A 476 -6.69 -31.92 -8.25
CA LEU A 476 -7.56 -32.09 -7.10
C LEU A 476 -7.73 -30.79 -6.29
N ALA A 477 -6.75 -29.87 -6.35
CA ALA A 477 -6.89 -28.54 -5.76
C ALA A 477 -8.05 -27.72 -6.36
N MET A 478 -8.43 -27.98 -7.61
CA MET A 478 -9.49 -27.26 -8.30
C MET A 478 -10.88 -27.61 -7.77
N PHE A 479 -11.01 -28.71 -7.01
CA PHE A 479 -12.29 -29.19 -6.46
C PHE A 479 -12.47 -28.86 -4.99
N SER A 480 -11.50 -28.17 -4.38
CA SER A 480 -11.52 -27.73 -2.99
C SER A 480 -11.61 -26.21 -2.91
N SER A 481 -12.57 -25.70 -2.16
CA SER A 481 -12.69 -24.27 -1.89
C SER A 481 -11.53 -23.71 -1.06
N THR A 482 -10.78 -24.57 -0.36
CA THR A 482 -9.56 -24.23 0.38
C THR A 482 -8.29 -24.49 -0.43
N GLY A 483 -8.41 -25.09 -1.63
CA GLY A 483 -7.29 -25.42 -2.51
C GLY A 483 -6.51 -26.67 -2.11
N GLU A 484 -7.01 -27.46 -1.16
CA GLU A 484 -6.37 -28.72 -0.75
C GLU A 484 -6.29 -29.71 -1.92
N VAL A 485 -5.12 -30.29 -2.11
CA VAL A 485 -4.90 -31.35 -3.08
C VAL A 485 -5.35 -32.65 -2.44
N ALA A 486 -6.66 -32.91 -2.50
CA ALA A 486 -7.29 -34.07 -1.91
C ALA A 486 -8.59 -34.44 -2.66
N LEU A 487 -8.97 -35.71 -2.58
CA LEU A 487 -10.22 -36.22 -3.15
C LEU A 487 -10.81 -37.31 -2.26
N ASP A 488 -12.04 -37.11 -1.81
CA ASP A 488 -12.83 -38.16 -1.20
C ASP A 488 -13.65 -38.85 -2.30
N VAL A 489 -13.45 -40.16 -2.49
CA VAL A 489 -14.21 -40.92 -3.49
C VAL A 489 -15.70 -41.04 -3.15
N SER A 490 -16.10 -40.73 -1.92
CA SER A 490 -17.50 -40.64 -1.52
C SER A 490 -18.12 -39.25 -1.77
N ALA A 491 -17.31 -38.24 -2.07
CA ALA A 491 -17.80 -36.86 -2.23
C ALA A 491 -18.74 -36.73 -3.45
N ALA A 492 -19.77 -35.90 -3.27
CA ALA A 492 -20.63 -35.47 -4.36
C ALA A 492 -19.90 -34.48 -5.27
N LEU A 493 -20.31 -34.41 -6.53
CA LEU A 493 -19.84 -33.41 -7.48
C LEU A 493 -20.16 -31.99 -6.95
N PRO A 494 -19.18 -31.08 -6.82
CA PRO A 494 -19.46 -29.72 -6.39
C PRO A 494 -20.32 -28.98 -7.44
N ALA A 495 -21.43 -28.39 -7.00
CA ALA A 495 -22.40 -27.73 -7.88
C ALA A 495 -21.84 -26.51 -8.64
N ALA A 496 -20.76 -25.91 -8.14
CA ALA A 496 -20.11 -24.74 -8.74
C ALA A 496 -19.22 -25.07 -9.96
N LEU A 497 -18.96 -26.36 -10.25
CA LEU A 497 -18.08 -26.74 -11.36
C LEU A 497 -18.77 -26.53 -12.71
N HIS A 498 -18.06 -25.91 -13.65
CA HIS A 498 -18.51 -25.86 -15.04
C HIS A 498 -18.33 -27.22 -15.73
N VAL A 499 -18.98 -27.41 -16.88
CA VAL A 499 -19.09 -28.70 -17.58
C VAL A 499 -17.74 -29.41 -17.81
N GLY A 500 -16.69 -28.68 -18.17
CA GLY A 500 -15.36 -29.23 -18.39
C GLY A 500 -14.74 -29.79 -17.11
N LEU A 501 -14.83 -29.02 -16.01
CA LEU A 501 -14.35 -29.43 -14.69
C LEU A 501 -15.19 -30.55 -14.07
N ALA A 502 -16.50 -30.56 -14.30
CA ALA A 502 -17.36 -31.63 -13.83
C ALA A 502 -16.96 -32.98 -14.46
N LYS A 503 -16.76 -33.01 -15.78
CA LYS A 503 -16.25 -34.21 -16.47
C LYS A 503 -14.85 -34.60 -16.00
N ARG A 504 -14.00 -33.61 -15.70
CA ARG A 504 -12.66 -33.87 -15.15
C ARG A 504 -12.75 -34.50 -13.75
N PHE A 505 -13.64 -33.98 -12.89
CA PHE A 505 -13.92 -34.54 -11.58
C PHE A 505 -14.37 -35.99 -11.70
N ASP A 506 -15.34 -36.31 -12.55
CA ASP A 506 -15.84 -37.68 -12.74
C ASP A 506 -14.74 -38.64 -13.20
N LYS A 507 -13.85 -38.20 -14.11
CA LYS A 507 -12.70 -39.01 -14.54
C LYS A 507 -11.73 -39.29 -13.40
N LEU A 508 -11.34 -38.25 -12.66
CA LEU A 508 -10.39 -38.38 -11.56
C LEU A 508 -11.00 -39.19 -10.41
N LYS A 509 -12.28 -38.99 -10.11
CA LYS A 509 -13.04 -39.79 -9.14
C LYS A 509 -13.07 -41.27 -9.55
N GLY A 510 -13.45 -41.58 -10.78
CA GLY A 510 -13.48 -42.97 -11.27
C GLY A 510 -12.10 -43.64 -11.26
N LEU A 511 -11.01 -42.88 -11.49
CA LEU A 511 -9.65 -43.39 -11.33
C LEU A 511 -9.35 -43.73 -9.86
N HIS A 512 -9.67 -42.82 -8.94
CA HIS A 512 -9.41 -43.00 -7.51
C HIS A 512 -10.32 -44.06 -6.89
N GLU A 513 -11.57 -44.22 -7.33
CA GLU A 513 -12.48 -45.30 -6.94
C GLU A 513 -11.91 -46.67 -7.29
N LYS A 514 -11.39 -46.82 -8.52
CA LYS A 514 -10.71 -48.06 -8.92
C LYS A 514 -9.51 -48.33 -8.02
N ILE A 515 -8.67 -47.34 -7.77
CA ILE A 515 -7.50 -47.50 -6.90
C ILE A 515 -7.93 -47.85 -5.47
N HIS A 516 -8.96 -47.20 -4.94
CA HIS A 516 -9.52 -47.47 -3.61
C HIS A 516 -9.97 -48.91 -3.48
N GLN A 517 -10.71 -49.43 -4.47
CA GLN A 517 -11.13 -50.83 -4.51
C GLN A 517 -9.94 -51.79 -4.53
N HIS A 518 -8.97 -51.57 -5.42
CA HIS A 518 -7.79 -52.42 -5.53
C HIS A 518 -6.96 -52.41 -4.24
N VAL A 519 -6.80 -51.24 -3.60
CA VAL A 519 -6.14 -51.12 -2.31
C VAL A 519 -6.88 -51.93 -1.24
N GLY A 520 -8.21 -51.89 -1.20
CA GLY A 520 -9.02 -52.69 -0.29
C GLY A 520 -8.84 -54.20 -0.49
N GLU A 521 -8.86 -54.66 -1.74
CA GLU A 521 -8.62 -56.07 -2.11
C GLU A 521 -7.20 -56.51 -1.70
N CYS A 522 -6.18 -55.70 -1.98
CA CYS A 522 -4.81 -55.98 -1.57
C CYS A 522 -4.65 -55.98 -0.05
N GLN A 523 -5.29 -55.06 0.67
CA GLN A 523 -5.25 -55.03 2.14
C GLN A 523 -5.85 -56.30 2.73
N LEU A 524 -6.96 -56.81 2.17
CA LEU A 524 -7.56 -58.09 2.57
C LEU A 524 -6.61 -59.26 2.32
N ALA A 525 -6.00 -59.34 1.13
CA ALA A 525 -5.07 -60.40 0.77
C ALA A 525 -3.79 -60.41 1.62
N LEU A 526 -3.32 -59.24 2.03
CA LEU A 526 -2.07 -59.06 2.78
C LEU A 526 -2.24 -59.13 4.31
N ARG A 527 -3.46 -59.35 4.84
CA ARG A 527 -3.72 -59.39 6.30
C ARG A 527 -2.84 -60.38 7.07
N ALA A 528 -2.50 -61.51 6.44
CA ALA A 528 -1.72 -62.57 7.05
C ALA A 528 -0.20 -62.42 6.88
N VAL A 529 0.26 -61.39 6.14
CA VAL A 529 1.68 -61.17 5.85
C VAL A 529 2.29 -60.31 6.97
N PRO A 530 3.25 -60.82 7.75
CA PRO A 530 3.90 -60.04 8.80
C PRO A 530 4.93 -59.04 8.24
N GLY A 531 5.25 -58.00 9.01
CA GLY A 531 6.29 -57.03 8.68
C GLY A 531 5.80 -55.76 7.98
N THR A 532 6.72 -55.03 7.34
CA THR A 532 6.45 -53.74 6.67
C THR A 532 6.02 -53.89 5.21
N LEU A 533 6.29 -55.04 4.59
CA LEU A 533 6.03 -55.32 3.18
C LEU A 533 4.58 -55.00 2.75
N PRO A 534 3.53 -55.34 3.53
CA PRO A 534 2.17 -54.95 3.17
C PRO A 534 1.98 -53.45 3.02
N LYS A 535 2.56 -52.65 3.92
CA LYS A 535 2.44 -51.18 3.88
C LYS A 535 3.15 -50.61 2.66
N GLU A 536 4.33 -51.13 2.33
CA GLU A 536 5.11 -50.69 1.16
C GLU A 536 4.42 -51.03 -0.16
N LEU A 537 3.81 -52.22 -0.27
CA LEU A 537 3.03 -52.62 -1.43
C LEU A 537 1.80 -51.72 -1.62
N ILE A 538 1.03 -51.48 -0.55
CA ILE A 538 -0.12 -50.58 -0.61
C ILE A 538 0.30 -49.16 -1.00
N GLN A 539 1.39 -48.64 -0.43
CA GLN A 539 1.92 -47.32 -0.78
C GLN A 539 2.34 -47.24 -2.25
N GLY A 540 2.82 -48.35 -2.83
CA GLY A 540 3.18 -48.44 -4.25
C GLY A 540 1.98 -48.36 -5.22
N LEU A 541 0.77 -48.69 -4.76
CA LEU A 541 -0.46 -48.62 -5.55
C LEU A 541 -1.10 -47.23 -5.57
N LEU A 542 -0.77 -46.38 -4.60
CA LEU A 542 -1.35 -45.05 -4.49
C LEU A 542 -0.80 -44.12 -5.59
N PRO A 543 -1.61 -43.17 -6.11
CA PRO A 543 -1.13 -42.18 -7.05
C PRO A 543 0.03 -41.40 -6.44
N LYS A 544 1.05 -41.12 -7.25
CA LYS A 544 2.20 -40.32 -6.82
C LYS A 544 2.13 -38.95 -7.45
N LEU A 545 2.32 -37.91 -6.62
CA LEU A 545 2.46 -36.55 -7.11
C LEU A 545 3.75 -36.39 -7.93
N SER A 546 4.85 -36.99 -7.48
CA SER A 546 6.11 -36.97 -8.22
C SER A 546 6.84 -38.30 -8.02
N LEU A 547 7.90 -38.53 -8.80
CA LEU A 547 8.71 -39.75 -8.67
C LEU A 547 9.41 -39.85 -7.30
N ASN A 548 9.47 -38.79 -6.50
CA ASN A 548 10.04 -38.79 -5.16
C ASN A 548 9.10 -38.19 -4.10
N ASP A 549 9.24 -38.61 -2.84
CA ASP A 549 8.44 -38.12 -1.70
C ASP A 549 8.95 -36.76 -1.16
N LYS A 550 9.66 -35.98 -1.99
CA LYS A 550 10.03 -34.61 -1.62
C LYS A 550 8.83 -33.69 -1.70
N LEU A 551 7.91 -33.94 -2.64
CA LEU A 551 6.69 -33.17 -2.81
C LEU A 551 5.50 -33.94 -2.27
N GLY A 552 5.08 -33.58 -1.05
CA GLY A 552 3.92 -34.18 -0.42
C GLY A 552 4.13 -35.66 -0.06
N LYS A 553 3.11 -36.22 0.58
CA LYS A 553 2.99 -37.65 0.83
C LYS A 553 1.57 -38.07 0.53
N THR A 554 1.41 -39.08 -0.32
CA THR A 554 0.09 -39.65 -0.57
C THR A 554 -0.36 -40.45 0.65
N MET A 555 -1.51 -40.10 1.19
CA MET A 555 -2.18 -40.78 2.29
C MET A 555 -3.59 -41.15 1.86
N LEU A 556 -4.02 -42.36 2.22
CA LEU A 556 -5.39 -42.81 2.07
C LEU A 556 -5.98 -43.07 3.46
N THR A 557 -6.98 -42.28 3.85
CA THR A 557 -7.71 -42.43 5.12
C THR A 557 -9.18 -42.68 4.84
N GLY A 558 -9.65 -43.92 5.02
CA GLY A 558 -10.99 -44.31 4.59
C GLY A 558 -11.13 -44.21 3.06
N SER A 559 -11.94 -43.28 2.58
CA SER A 559 -12.15 -42.95 1.16
C SER A 559 -11.40 -41.69 0.69
N LEU A 560 -10.72 -40.99 1.61
CA LEU A 560 -10.04 -39.73 1.34
C LEU A 560 -8.59 -39.95 0.93
N PHE A 561 -8.27 -39.57 -0.31
CA PHE A 561 -6.91 -39.41 -0.79
C PHE A 561 -6.43 -37.98 -0.49
N SER A 562 -5.31 -37.85 0.21
CA SER A 562 -4.65 -36.57 0.47
C SER A 562 -3.19 -36.65 0.04
N PHE A 563 -2.67 -35.55 -0.51
CA PHE A 563 -1.32 -35.49 -1.04
C PHE A 563 -0.40 -34.56 -0.24
N GLY A 564 -0.91 -33.84 0.76
CA GLY A 564 -0.12 -32.94 1.60
C GLY A 564 0.31 -31.64 0.89
N LEU A 565 -0.54 -31.14 0.00
CA LEU A 565 -0.35 -29.89 -0.73
C LEU A 565 -1.63 -29.05 -0.70
N ARG A 566 -1.46 -27.73 -0.82
CA ARG A 566 -2.57 -26.78 -0.96
C ARG A 566 -2.22 -25.66 -1.93
N ARG A 567 -3.11 -25.31 -2.85
CA ARG A 567 -2.99 -24.11 -3.69
C ARG A 567 -3.30 -22.86 -2.87
N VAL A 568 -2.36 -21.93 -2.76
CA VAL A 568 -2.44 -20.79 -1.83
C VAL A 568 -2.51 -19.41 -2.52
N LYS A 569 -2.13 -19.30 -3.79
CA LYS A 569 -2.27 -18.10 -4.62
C LYS A 569 -1.88 -18.42 -6.06
N ALA A 570 -2.06 -17.47 -6.98
CA ALA A 570 -1.56 -17.60 -8.35
C ALA A 570 -0.87 -16.31 -8.79
N LEU A 571 0.22 -16.42 -9.56
CA LEU A 571 0.80 -15.28 -10.28
C LEU A 571 -0.13 -14.91 -11.45
N ARG A 572 -0.40 -13.62 -11.60
CA ARG A 572 -1.13 -13.07 -12.76
C ARG A 572 -0.19 -12.89 -13.94
N GLU A 573 -0.77 -12.82 -15.13
CA GLU A 573 -0.05 -12.35 -16.31
C GLU A 573 0.26 -10.85 -16.20
N PRO A 574 1.43 -10.37 -16.68
CA PRO A 574 2.46 -11.10 -17.43
C PRO A 574 3.53 -11.79 -16.55
N TYR A 575 3.40 -11.74 -15.21
CA TYR A 575 4.44 -12.21 -14.29
C TYR A 575 4.63 -13.73 -14.36
N ALA A 576 3.54 -14.48 -14.45
CA ALA A 576 3.58 -15.93 -14.62
C ALA A 576 4.30 -16.34 -15.92
N LYS A 577 3.95 -15.72 -17.06
CA LYS A 577 4.64 -15.96 -18.34
C LYS A 577 6.11 -15.55 -18.30
N ASN A 578 6.44 -14.40 -17.72
CA ASN A 578 7.83 -13.96 -17.61
C ASN A 578 8.70 -14.96 -16.83
N LEU A 579 8.14 -15.58 -15.78
CA LEU A 579 8.83 -16.62 -15.02
C LEU A 579 8.97 -17.92 -15.81
N LEU A 580 7.93 -18.32 -16.54
CA LEU A 580 7.97 -19.47 -17.45
C LEU A 580 9.02 -19.26 -18.56
N ASP A 581 9.05 -18.10 -19.21
CA ASP A 581 10.04 -17.76 -20.25
C ASP A 581 11.48 -17.85 -19.71
N LYS A 582 11.72 -17.36 -18.48
CA LYS A 582 13.02 -17.51 -17.81
C LYS A 582 13.37 -18.99 -17.57
N TYR A 583 12.41 -19.79 -17.15
CA TYR A 583 12.61 -21.22 -16.94
C TYR A 583 12.91 -21.96 -18.26
N THR A 584 12.15 -21.68 -19.32
CA THR A 584 12.38 -22.27 -20.65
C THR A 584 13.75 -21.87 -21.20
N ARG A 585 14.17 -20.60 -21.07
CA ARG A 585 15.52 -20.17 -21.45
C ARG A 585 16.61 -20.88 -20.65
N HIS A 586 16.36 -21.15 -19.37
CA HIS A 586 17.29 -21.92 -18.54
C HIS A 586 17.44 -23.36 -19.06
N LEU A 587 16.34 -24.00 -19.45
CA LEU A 587 16.35 -25.35 -20.03
C LEU A 587 17.03 -25.40 -21.41
N SER A 588 16.89 -24.34 -22.20
CA SER A 588 17.44 -24.26 -23.56
C SER A 588 18.87 -23.70 -23.63
N ARG A 589 19.60 -23.60 -22.50
CA ARG A 589 20.96 -23.07 -22.48
C ARG A 589 21.92 -23.96 -23.27
N THR A 590 22.81 -23.36 -24.05
CA THR A 590 23.91 -24.07 -24.71
C THR A 590 24.97 -24.47 -23.70
N GLY A 591 25.49 -25.69 -23.83
CA GLY A 591 26.71 -26.08 -23.13
C GLY A 591 27.88 -25.47 -23.88
N ASP A 592 28.48 -24.41 -23.33
CA ASP A 592 29.69 -23.84 -23.90
C ASP A 592 30.81 -24.89 -23.83
N LEU A 593 31.57 -25.03 -24.92
CA LEU A 593 32.76 -25.89 -24.92
C LEU A 593 33.73 -25.36 -23.87
N HIS A 594 34.38 -26.27 -23.13
CA HIS A 594 35.41 -25.86 -22.17
C HIS A 594 36.45 -25.00 -22.90
N ASP A 595 36.86 -23.91 -22.27
CA ASP A 595 37.99 -23.12 -22.75
C ASP A 595 39.25 -24.00 -22.58
N PHE A 596 39.84 -24.43 -23.69
CA PHE A 596 41.05 -25.26 -23.67
C PHE A 596 42.30 -24.43 -23.32
N ALA A 597 42.17 -23.11 -23.23
CA ALA A 597 43.23 -22.19 -22.83
C ALA A 597 43.21 -21.87 -21.31
N ASP A 598 42.38 -22.56 -20.53
CA ASP A 598 42.28 -22.41 -19.07
C ASP A 598 43.42 -23.10 -18.30
#